data_AF-A0A8J5HXC7-F1
#
_entry.id   AF-A0A8J5HXC7-F1
#
_cell.length_a   1.000
_cell.length_b   1.000
_cell.length_c   1.000
_cell.angle_alpha   90.00
_cell.angle_beta   90.00
_cell.angle_gamma   90.00
#
_symmetry.space_group_name_H-M   'P 1'
#
loop_
_entity.id
_entity.type
_entity.pdbx_description
1 polymer ?
#
loop_
_entity_poly.entity_id
_entity_poly.type
_entity_poly.pdbx_seq_one_letter_code
_entity_poly.pdbx_strand_id
1 'polypeptide(L)'
;MCDLVARTGRHQQRYEAGCRLVAGCIPFRYKSCDISDDKHNIEVEVLMINSPSGPGLLFPKGGWENDETVEEAAVREALEEAGVKGDIVSFLGDYLFKSKTLQDEFSPEGLCKAAVFALQVREELESWPEQSTRYRSWVTLPEAVEQCRHPWMRDALIEGFSKWLEGIQTRPEGEENGKSEEDANLNDKRQPFLKV
;
A
#
# COMPACT_ATOMS: atom_id res chain seq x y z
N MET A 1 3.30 5.17 28.47
CA MET A 1 2.88 4.30 27.37
C MET A 1 1.69 4.99 26.73
N CYS A 2 1.85 5.48 25.50
CA CYS A 2 0.69 5.87 24.70
C CYS A 2 0.12 4.56 24.18
N ASP A 3 -1.02 4.13 24.72
CA ASP A 3 -1.70 2.94 24.22
C ASP A 3 -2.13 3.24 22.78
N LEU A 4 -1.55 2.53 21.82
CA LEU A 4 -2.00 2.57 20.44
C LEU A 4 -3.38 1.91 20.43
N VAL A 5 -4.41 2.67 20.07
CA VAL A 5 -5.80 2.19 20.00
C VAL A 5 -6.23 2.16 18.55
N ALA A 6 -6.76 1.01 18.11
CA ALA A 6 -7.29 0.86 16.76
C ALA A 6 -8.52 1.76 16.58
N ARG A 7 -8.65 2.39 15.42
CA ARG A 7 -9.88 3.08 15.06
C ARG A 7 -11.04 2.09 14.97
N THR A 8 -12.20 2.51 15.48
CA THR A 8 -13.41 1.69 15.47
C THR A 8 -14.62 2.52 15.07
N GLY A 9 -15.63 1.85 14.51
CA GLY A 9 -16.85 2.47 14.02
C GLY A 9 -16.83 2.80 12.53
N ARG A 10 -17.90 3.42 12.03
CA ARG A 10 -18.09 3.70 10.59
C ARG A 10 -18.58 5.11 10.26
N HIS A 11 -18.72 5.97 11.27
CA HIS A 11 -19.32 7.28 11.14
C HIS A 11 -18.51 8.24 10.26
N GLN A 12 -17.19 8.00 10.11
CA GLN A 12 -16.30 8.81 9.27
C GLN A 12 -15.90 8.12 7.96
N GLN A 13 -16.44 6.93 7.66
CA GLN A 13 -16.03 6.18 6.47
C GLN A 13 -16.53 6.83 5.18
N ARG A 14 -15.71 6.73 4.14
CA ARG A 14 -16.02 7.23 2.80
C ARG A 14 -16.75 6.19 1.95
N TYR A 15 -17.66 6.68 1.12
CA TYR A 15 -18.42 5.90 0.15
C TYR A 15 -18.43 6.63 -1.20
N GLU A 16 -18.30 5.88 -2.28
CA GLU A 16 -18.37 6.40 -3.65
C GLU A 16 -19.13 5.40 -4.53
N ALA A 17 -20.11 5.87 -5.30
CA ALA A 17 -20.93 5.04 -6.20
C ALA A 17 -21.50 3.75 -5.55
N GLY A 18 -21.95 3.85 -4.29
CA GLY A 18 -22.49 2.71 -3.53
C GLY A 18 -21.43 1.72 -3.00
N CYS A 19 -20.15 2.03 -3.19
CA CYS A 19 -19.03 1.25 -2.68
C CYS A 19 -18.42 1.91 -1.45
N ARG A 20 -18.20 1.14 -0.38
CA ARG A 20 -17.35 1.59 0.73
C ARG A 20 -15.90 1.67 0.26
N LEU A 21 -15.23 2.78 0.56
CA LEU A 21 -13.81 2.95 0.24
C LEU A 21 -12.94 2.36 1.34
N VAL A 22 -11.96 1.57 0.91
CA VAL A 22 -11.02 0.84 1.75
C VAL A 22 -9.60 1.20 1.31
N ALA A 23 -8.71 1.37 2.26
CA ALA A 23 -7.29 1.54 2.02
C ALA A 23 -6.53 0.37 2.63
N GLY A 24 -5.49 -0.10 1.96
CA GLY A 24 -4.65 -1.18 2.46
C GLY A 24 -3.29 -1.20 1.77
N CYS A 25 -2.41 -2.07 2.25
CA CYS A 25 -1.08 -2.21 1.68
C CYS A 25 -0.65 -3.66 1.58
N ILE A 26 0.33 -3.91 0.72
CA ILE A 26 1.16 -5.13 0.70
C ILE A 26 2.47 -4.73 1.36
N PRO A 27 2.64 -4.98 2.68
CA PRO A 27 3.90 -4.71 3.35
C PRO A 27 4.94 -5.72 2.90
N PHE A 28 6.14 -5.27 2.57
CA PHE A 28 7.21 -6.15 2.12
C PHE A 28 8.57 -5.75 2.72
N ARG A 29 9.50 -6.70 2.70
CA ARG A 29 10.91 -6.47 3.06
C ARG A 29 11.84 -7.25 2.13
N TYR A 30 13.06 -6.76 2.02
CA TYR A 30 14.16 -7.47 1.35
C TYR A 30 14.93 -8.29 2.37
N LYS A 31 15.17 -9.55 2.05
CA LYS A 31 16.00 -10.46 2.84
C LYS A 31 17.28 -10.73 2.06
N SER A 32 18.41 -10.41 2.68
CA SER A 32 19.70 -10.82 2.16
C SER A 32 19.89 -12.30 2.48
N CYS A 33 20.09 -13.10 1.44
CA CYS A 33 20.46 -14.51 1.59
C CYS A 33 21.98 -14.59 1.46
N ASP A 34 22.67 -14.88 2.57
CA ASP A 34 24.10 -15.19 2.57
C ASP A 34 24.31 -16.56 1.93
N ILE A 35 24.34 -16.60 0.59
CA ILE A 35 24.74 -17.80 -0.14
C ILE A 35 26.18 -17.60 -0.59
N SER A 36 27.02 -18.52 -0.13
CA SER A 36 28.46 -18.63 -0.32
C SER A 36 28.88 -18.96 -1.76
N ASP A 37 28.33 -18.24 -2.75
CA ASP A 37 28.71 -18.32 -4.18
C ASP A 37 28.29 -17.01 -4.85
N ASP A 38 29.25 -16.11 -5.15
CA ASP A 38 29.32 -14.94 -6.07
C ASP A 38 28.06 -14.20 -6.59
N LYS A 39 26.86 -14.42 -6.03
CA LYS A 39 25.57 -13.82 -6.39
C LYS A 39 24.77 -13.62 -5.11
N HIS A 40 24.74 -12.37 -4.64
CA HIS A 40 23.80 -11.96 -3.60
C HIS A 40 22.39 -11.99 -4.21
N ASN A 41 21.62 -13.04 -3.94
CA ASN A 41 20.20 -13.07 -4.28
C ASN A 41 19.43 -12.34 -3.18
N ILE A 42 18.80 -11.23 -3.55
CA ILE A 42 17.87 -10.52 -2.67
C ILE A 42 16.50 -11.17 -2.83
N GLU A 43 16.00 -11.78 -1.77
CA GLU A 43 14.65 -12.35 -1.73
C GLU A 43 13.65 -11.34 -1.17
N VAL A 44 12.42 -11.34 -1.69
CA VAL A 44 11.33 -10.48 -1.21
C VAL A 44 10.33 -11.33 -0.43
N GLU A 45 10.08 -10.93 0.81
CA GLU A 45 9.01 -11.46 1.65
C GLU A 45 7.90 -10.40 1.77
N VAL A 46 6.65 -10.85 1.76
CA VAL A 46 5.48 -10.02 2.03
C VAL A 46 4.86 -10.40 3.37
N LEU A 47 4.33 -9.41 4.08
CA LEU A 47 3.63 -9.62 5.33
C LEU A 47 2.14 -9.76 5.05
N MET A 48 1.55 -10.79 5.64
CA MET A 48 0.11 -10.99 5.63
C MET A 48 -0.40 -11.28 7.05
N ILE A 49 -1.71 -11.11 7.24
CA ILE A 49 -2.38 -11.35 8.51
C ILE A 49 -3.44 -12.45 8.37
N ASN A 50 -3.76 -13.14 9.46
CA ASN A 50 -4.84 -14.13 9.46
C ASN A 50 -6.20 -13.48 9.19
N SER A 51 -7.09 -14.24 8.54
CA SER A 51 -8.50 -13.87 8.43
C SER A 51 -9.25 -14.18 9.73
N PRO A 52 -10.14 -13.28 10.21
CA PRO A 52 -10.91 -13.52 11.43
C PRO A 52 -12.09 -14.47 11.18
N SER A 53 -12.41 -14.76 9.91
CA SER A 53 -13.61 -15.51 9.50
C SER A 53 -13.30 -16.86 8.86
N GLY A 54 -12.09 -17.42 9.08
CA GLY A 54 -11.71 -18.76 8.62
C GLY A 54 -10.30 -18.84 8.01
N PRO A 55 -9.99 -19.86 7.20
CA PRO A 55 -8.65 -20.07 6.67
C PRO A 55 -8.25 -18.99 5.65
N GLY A 56 -6.94 -18.92 5.38
CA GLY A 56 -6.32 -18.00 4.45
C GLY A 56 -5.84 -16.70 5.10
N LEU A 57 -4.97 -16.02 4.37
CA LEU A 57 -4.33 -14.77 4.77
C LEU A 57 -4.90 -13.59 4.00
N LEU A 58 -4.72 -12.41 4.59
CA LEU A 58 -5.19 -11.11 4.11
C LEU A 58 -4.04 -10.11 4.13
N PHE A 59 -4.14 -9.08 3.30
CA PHE A 59 -3.37 -7.86 3.46
C PHE A 59 -3.99 -6.96 4.53
N PRO A 60 -3.18 -6.22 5.32
CA PRO A 60 -3.66 -5.19 6.23
C PRO A 60 -4.46 -4.13 5.48
N LYS A 61 -5.70 -3.90 5.91
CA LYS A 61 -6.61 -2.95 5.25
C LYS A 61 -7.82 -2.62 6.12
N GLY A 62 -8.39 -1.44 5.90
CA GLY A 62 -9.65 -1.06 6.51
C GLY A 62 -10.26 0.21 5.92
N GLY A 63 -11.20 0.81 6.66
CA GLY A 63 -12.02 1.90 6.11
C GLY A 63 -11.20 3.15 5.90
N TRP A 64 -11.37 3.80 4.74
CA TRP A 64 -10.83 5.14 4.52
C TRP A 64 -11.76 6.18 5.17
N GLU A 65 -11.23 6.97 6.10
CA GLU A 65 -11.98 7.99 6.84
C GLU A 65 -11.86 9.41 6.25
N ASN A 66 -12.73 10.32 6.68
CA ASN A 66 -12.83 11.69 6.14
C ASN A 66 -11.69 12.62 6.58
N ASP A 67 -10.99 12.29 7.66
CA ASP A 67 -9.94 13.11 8.28
C ASP A 67 -8.51 12.71 7.85
N GLU A 68 -8.38 11.78 6.91
CA GLU A 68 -7.09 11.23 6.43
C GLU A 68 -7.04 11.10 4.90
N THR A 69 -5.83 11.07 4.33
CA THR A 69 -5.62 10.64 2.94
C THR A 69 -5.74 9.12 2.81
N VAL A 70 -5.83 8.62 1.58
CA VAL A 70 -5.92 7.17 1.32
C VAL A 70 -4.61 6.47 1.70
N GLU A 71 -3.47 7.13 1.54
CA GLU A 71 -2.15 6.65 1.95
C GLU A 71 -2.02 6.61 3.47
N GLU A 72 -2.45 7.67 4.16
CA GLU A 72 -2.48 7.74 5.63
C GLU A 72 -3.34 6.61 6.20
N ALA A 73 -4.51 6.37 5.60
CA ALA A 73 -5.37 5.25 5.95
C ALA A 73 -4.66 3.89 5.77
N ALA A 74 -3.98 3.66 4.65
CA ALA A 74 -3.26 2.41 4.41
C ALA A 74 -2.10 2.19 5.42
N VAL A 75 -1.37 3.23 5.78
CA VAL A 75 -0.30 3.17 6.80
C VAL A 75 -0.88 2.91 8.19
N ARG A 76 -1.99 3.59 8.55
CA ARG A 76 -2.69 3.37 9.81
C ARG A 76 -3.12 1.92 9.96
N GLU A 77 -3.76 1.35 8.93
CA GLU A 77 -4.24 -0.03 8.93
C GLU A 77 -3.08 -1.04 9.02
N ALA A 78 -1.93 -0.76 8.40
CA ALA A 78 -0.72 -1.58 8.56
C ALA A 78 -0.21 -1.61 10.00
N LEU A 79 -0.27 -0.47 10.69
CA LEU A 79 0.10 -0.36 12.10
C LEU A 79 -0.94 -1.04 12.99
N GLU A 80 -2.23 -0.80 12.76
CA GLU A 80 -3.32 -1.30 13.59
C GLU A 80 -3.49 -2.82 13.50
N GLU A 81 -3.51 -3.38 12.28
CA GLU A 81 -3.75 -4.82 12.08
C GLU A 81 -2.46 -5.66 12.17
N ALA A 82 -1.32 -5.14 11.70
CA ALA A 82 -0.07 -5.90 11.58
C ALA A 82 1.10 -5.39 12.46
N GLY A 83 0.96 -4.23 13.09
CA GLY A 83 2.01 -3.67 13.93
C GLY A 83 3.29 -3.36 13.17
N VAL A 84 3.19 -2.86 11.93
CA VAL A 84 4.35 -2.47 11.13
C VAL A 84 4.29 -1.00 10.74
N LYS A 85 5.47 -0.36 10.68
CA LYS A 85 5.64 0.98 10.11
C LYS A 85 6.56 0.91 8.91
N GLY A 86 6.31 1.76 7.93
CA GLY A 86 7.08 1.79 6.71
C GLY A 86 6.69 2.93 5.79
N ASP A 87 7.30 2.93 4.62
CA ASP A 87 7.09 3.95 3.59
C ASP A 87 6.23 3.37 2.47
N ILE A 88 5.20 4.10 2.05
CA ILE A 88 4.51 3.80 0.79
C ILE A 88 5.45 4.17 -0.36
N VAL A 89 5.72 3.18 -1.22
CA VAL A 89 6.66 3.33 -2.34
C VAL A 89 5.98 3.26 -3.70
N SER A 90 4.74 2.74 -3.76
CA SER A 90 3.95 2.74 -4.99
C SER A 90 2.46 2.51 -4.70
N PHE A 91 1.61 3.10 -5.53
CA PHE A 91 0.23 2.64 -5.69
C PHE A 91 0.20 1.42 -6.62
N LEU A 92 -0.55 0.39 -6.24
CA LEU A 92 -0.62 -0.88 -6.99
C LEU A 92 -1.93 -1.02 -7.77
N GLY A 93 -3.00 -0.36 -7.32
CA GLY A 93 -4.26 -0.32 -8.03
C GLY A 93 -5.49 -0.29 -7.12
N ASP A 94 -6.63 -0.20 -7.78
CA ASP A 94 -7.96 -0.27 -7.17
C ASP A 94 -8.60 -1.64 -7.43
N TYR A 95 -9.08 -2.29 -6.37
CA TYR A 95 -9.67 -3.63 -6.44
C TYR A 95 -11.09 -3.63 -5.89
N LEU A 96 -12.04 -4.05 -6.72
CA LEU A 96 -13.43 -4.19 -6.32
C LEU A 96 -13.67 -5.56 -5.69
N PHE A 97 -14.36 -5.60 -4.56
CA PHE A 97 -14.76 -6.84 -3.92
C PHE A 97 -16.05 -6.68 -3.15
N LYS A 98 -16.70 -7.82 -2.86
CA LYS A 98 -17.92 -7.86 -2.06
C LYS A 98 -17.60 -8.36 -0.66
N SER A 99 -17.93 -7.56 0.33
CA SER A 99 -17.89 -7.98 1.72
C SER A 99 -19.21 -8.65 2.12
N LYS A 100 -19.15 -9.91 2.52
CA LYS A 100 -20.33 -10.67 2.96
C LYS A 100 -20.86 -10.22 4.32
N THR A 101 -20.01 -9.60 5.13
CA THR A 101 -20.32 -9.20 6.52
C THR A 101 -20.56 -7.70 6.67
N LEU A 102 -20.32 -6.90 5.63
CA LEU A 102 -20.36 -5.43 5.69
C LEU A 102 -21.39 -4.90 4.69
N GLN A 103 -22.66 -5.10 5.01
CA GLN A 103 -23.78 -4.40 4.36
C GLN A 103 -24.23 -3.29 5.31
N ASP A 104 -24.46 -2.09 4.78
CA ASP A 104 -25.02 -0.96 5.52
C ASP A 104 -25.91 -0.10 4.60
N GLU A 105 -26.50 0.96 5.15
CA GLU A 105 -27.42 1.84 4.43
C GLU A 105 -26.79 2.47 3.18
N PHE A 106 -25.48 2.72 3.21
CA PHE A 106 -24.74 3.38 2.13
C PHE A 106 -24.11 2.38 1.14
N SER A 107 -23.92 1.12 1.55
CA SER A 107 -23.54 0.00 0.68
C SER A 107 -24.41 -1.24 0.97
N PRO A 108 -25.67 -1.24 0.49
CA PRO A 108 -26.62 -2.34 0.77
C PRO A 108 -26.17 -3.67 0.14
N GLU A 109 -25.42 -3.61 -0.95
CA GLU A 109 -24.86 -4.79 -1.60
C GLU A 109 -23.52 -5.24 -1.01
N GLY A 110 -22.96 -4.48 -0.06
CA GLY A 110 -21.67 -4.71 0.57
C GLY A 110 -20.48 -4.58 -0.40
N LEU A 111 -20.60 -3.71 -1.39
CA LEU A 111 -19.54 -3.45 -2.36
C LEU A 111 -18.45 -2.59 -1.73
N CYS A 112 -17.20 -2.98 -1.95
CA CYS A 112 -16.03 -2.28 -1.44
C CYS A 112 -15.04 -2.04 -2.59
N LYS A 113 -14.36 -0.90 -2.55
CA LYS A 113 -13.25 -0.57 -3.44
C LYS A 113 -12.00 -0.38 -2.59
N ALA A 114 -11.01 -1.27 -2.75
CA ALA A 114 -9.74 -1.20 -2.04
C ALA A 114 -8.68 -0.52 -2.90
N ALA A 115 -8.17 0.62 -2.43
CA ALA A 115 -6.92 1.20 -2.91
C ALA A 115 -5.76 0.49 -2.22
N VAL A 116 -4.85 -0.11 -3.00
CA VAL A 116 -3.76 -0.95 -2.48
C VAL A 116 -2.41 -0.34 -2.82
N PHE A 117 -1.52 -0.28 -1.83
CA PHE A 117 -0.18 0.29 -1.95
C PHE A 117 0.92 -0.74 -1.63
N ALA A 118 2.09 -0.59 -2.23
CA ALA A 118 3.30 -1.28 -1.76
C ALA A 118 3.88 -0.48 -0.58
N LEU A 119 4.08 -1.15 0.56
CA LEU A 119 4.65 -0.55 1.77
C LEU A 119 5.97 -1.23 2.12
N GLN A 120 7.08 -0.50 2.04
CA GLN A 120 8.37 -1.01 2.46
C GLN A 120 8.48 -0.92 3.98
N VAL A 121 8.50 -2.07 4.66
CA VAL A 121 8.55 -2.10 6.13
C VAL A 121 9.92 -1.64 6.63
N ARG A 122 9.89 -0.73 7.62
CA ARG A 122 11.05 -0.18 8.32
C ARG A 122 11.15 -0.65 9.77
N GLU A 123 10.01 -0.89 10.39
CA GLU A 123 9.91 -1.23 11.81
C GLU A 123 8.79 -2.25 12.03
N GLU A 124 9.08 -3.29 12.80
CA GLU A 124 8.10 -4.23 13.33
C GLU A 124 7.91 -3.97 14.82
N LEU A 125 6.69 -3.65 15.24
CA LEU A 125 6.36 -3.37 16.63
C LEU A 125 6.26 -4.67 17.43
N GLU A 126 6.71 -4.62 18.69
CA GLU A 126 6.52 -5.70 19.67
C GLU A 126 5.08 -5.76 20.16
N SER A 127 4.40 -4.61 20.22
CA SER A 127 2.99 -4.51 20.58
C SER A 127 2.21 -3.59 19.65
N TRP A 128 0.99 -3.99 19.29
CA TRP A 128 0.14 -3.24 18.37
C TRP A 128 -1.36 -3.43 18.65
N PRO A 129 -2.24 -2.55 18.14
CA PRO A 129 -3.64 -2.48 18.55
C PRO A 129 -4.44 -3.78 18.41
N GLU A 130 -4.37 -4.48 17.27
CA GLU A 130 -5.17 -5.67 17.02
C GLU A 130 -4.45 -7.00 17.32
N GLN A 131 -3.27 -6.99 17.96
CA GLN A 131 -2.42 -8.17 18.15
C GLN A 131 -3.11 -9.36 18.86
N SER A 132 -4.18 -9.10 19.62
CA SER A 132 -4.95 -10.13 20.31
C SER A 132 -5.84 -10.95 19.37
N THR A 133 -6.09 -10.44 18.16
CA THR A 133 -6.96 -11.06 17.15
C THR A 133 -6.29 -11.25 15.79
N ARG A 134 -5.19 -10.53 15.55
CA ARG A 134 -4.40 -10.54 14.33
C ARG A 134 -2.99 -11.09 14.59
N TYR A 135 -2.61 -12.05 13.76
CA TYR A 135 -1.28 -12.64 13.72
C TYR A 135 -0.66 -12.32 12.37
N ARG A 136 0.54 -11.73 12.40
CA ARG A 136 1.34 -11.43 11.20
C ARG A 136 2.23 -12.62 10.83
N SER A 137 2.38 -12.85 9.54
CA SER A 137 3.27 -13.85 8.96
C SER A 137 4.02 -13.24 7.79
N TRP A 138 5.34 -13.36 7.81
CA TRP A 138 6.18 -13.12 6.64
C TRP A 138 6.18 -14.37 5.77
N VAL A 139 5.84 -14.20 4.49
CA VAL A 139 5.73 -15.29 3.51
C VAL A 139 6.40 -14.87 2.22
N THR A 140 6.92 -15.85 1.48
CA THR A 140 7.43 -15.62 0.12
C THR A 140 6.29 -15.26 -0.83
N LEU A 141 6.60 -14.67 -1.98
CA LEU A 141 5.57 -14.35 -2.99
C LEU A 141 4.77 -15.58 -3.45
N PRO A 142 5.39 -16.75 -3.75
CA PRO A 142 4.63 -17.95 -4.11
C PRO A 142 3.67 -18.39 -2.99
N GLU A 143 4.14 -18.43 -1.74
CA GLU A 143 3.31 -18.81 -0.58
C GLU A 143 2.15 -17.83 -0.36
N ALA A 144 2.40 -16.53 -0.54
CA ALA A 144 1.38 -15.51 -0.42
C ALA A 144 0.25 -15.68 -1.45
N VAL A 145 0.58 -16.01 -2.71
CA VAL A 145 -0.41 -16.29 -3.76
C VAL A 145 -1.29 -17.48 -3.37
N GLU A 146 -0.69 -18.56 -2.86
CA GLU A 146 -1.42 -19.76 -2.44
C GLU A 146 -2.35 -19.47 -1.26
N GLN A 147 -1.86 -18.73 -0.26
CA GLN A 147 -2.57 -18.47 0.99
C GLN A 147 -3.57 -17.31 0.93
N CYS A 148 -3.55 -16.49 -0.12
CA CYS A 148 -4.53 -15.42 -0.31
C CYS A 148 -5.97 -15.93 -0.23
N ARG A 149 -6.74 -15.36 0.70
CA ARG A 149 -8.13 -15.76 0.94
C ARG A 149 -9.07 -15.35 -0.20
N HIS A 150 -8.80 -14.23 -0.85
CA HIS A 150 -9.71 -13.65 -1.84
C HIS A 150 -9.03 -13.53 -3.21
N PRO A 151 -9.75 -13.84 -4.32
CA PRO A 151 -9.19 -13.73 -5.68
C PRO A 151 -8.58 -12.36 -5.98
N TRP A 152 -9.27 -11.27 -5.61
CA TRP A 152 -8.76 -9.91 -5.84
C TRP A 152 -7.42 -9.63 -5.15
N MET A 153 -7.12 -10.28 -4.02
CA MET A 153 -5.82 -10.15 -3.35
C MET A 153 -4.72 -10.87 -4.12
N ARG A 154 -5.05 -12.01 -4.74
CA ARG A 154 -4.13 -12.69 -5.66
C ARG A 154 -3.84 -11.81 -6.86
N ASP A 155 -4.87 -11.16 -7.42
CA ASP A 155 -4.70 -10.22 -8.51
C ASP A 155 -3.84 -9.02 -8.07
N ALA A 156 -4.07 -8.48 -6.87
CA ALA A 156 -3.25 -7.39 -6.31
C ALA A 156 -1.78 -7.79 -6.15
N LEU A 157 -1.53 -9.03 -5.76
CA LEU A 157 -0.19 -9.55 -5.60
C LEU A 157 0.50 -9.81 -6.95
N ILE A 158 -0.18 -10.50 -7.88
CA ILE A 158 0.40 -10.92 -9.17
C ILE A 158 0.47 -9.75 -10.15
N GLU A 159 -0.66 -9.08 -10.37
CA GLU A 159 -0.80 -8.04 -11.40
C GLU A 159 -0.36 -6.66 -10.89
N GLY A 160 -0.44 -6.42 -9.58
CA GLY A 160 0.03 -5.19 -8.95
C GLY A 160 1.48 -5.32 -8.48
N PHE A 161 1.69 -6.02 -7.37
CA PHE A 161 2.97 -6.04 -6.66
C PHE A 161 4.10 -6.70 -7.44
N SER A 162 3.92 -7.92 -7.97
CA SER A 162 4.99 -8.65 -8.66
C SER A 162 5.46 -7.91 -9.91
N LYS A 163 4.54 -7.38 -10.73
CA LYS A 163 4.89 -6.57 -11.91
C LYS A 163 5.63 -5.29 -11.55
N TRP A 164 5.19 -4.61 -10.50
CA TRP A 164 5.88 -3.43 -9.98
C TRP A 164 7.31 -3.78 -9.51
N LEU A 165 7.47 -4.88 -8.78
CA LEU A 165 8.75 -5.34 -8.27
C LEU A 165 9.73 -5.70 -9.41
N GLU A 166 9.26 -6.43 -10.43
CA GLU A 166 10.03 -6.73 -11.64
C GLU A 166 10.46 -5.44 -12.37
N GLY A 167 9.56 -4.45 -12.43
CA GLY A 167 9.85 -3.14 -13.01
C GLY A 167 10.92 -2.34 -12.27
N ILE A 168 11.09 -2.55 -10.96
CA ILE A 168 12.18 -1.94 -10.18
C ILE A 168 13.51 -2.63 -10.45
N GLN A 169 13.53 -3.97 -10.48
CA GLN A 169 14.76 -4.74 -10.68
C GLN A 169 15.36 -4.57 -12.08
N THR A 170 14.54 -4.17 -13.05
CA THR A 170 14.94 -3.96 -14.45
C THR A 170 15.35 -2.52 -14.77
N ARG A 171 15.20 -1.57 -13.82
CA ARG A 171 15.68 -0.20 -14.00
C ARG A 171 17.20 -0.15 -13.81
N PRO A 172 17.99 0.22 -14.83
CA PRO A 172 19.43 0.44 -14.64
C PRO A 172 19.64 1.62 -13.69
N GLU A 173 20.54 1.46 -12.72
CA GLU A 173 20.99 2.53 -11.82
C GLU A 173 21.56 3.68 -12.68
N GLY A 174 20.83 4.79 -12.86
CA GLY A 174 21.33 5.87 -13.71
C GLY A 174 20.45 7.07 -14.07
N GLU A 175 19.30 7.31 -13.42
CA GLU A 175 18.57 8.58 -13.63
C GLU A 175 18.41 9.34 -12.31
N GLU A 176 19.43 10.15 -12.00
CA GLU A 176 19.30 11.27 -11.08
C GLU A 176 18.26 12.25 -11.64
N ASN A 177 17.26 12.60 -10.84
CA ASN A 177 16.28 13.64 -11.14
C ASN A 177 16.99 15.00 -11.31
N GLY A 178 17.31 15.34 -12.56
CA GLY A 178 17.70 16.69 -12.96
C GLY A 178 16.52 17.64 -12.78
N LYS A 179 16.65 18.55 -11.81
CA LYS A 179 15.86 19.78 -11.73
C LYS A 179 16.01 20.55 -13.04
N SER A 180 14.89 20.96 -13.65
CA SER A 180 14.88 22.12 -14.55
C SER A 180 14.00 23.22 -13.94
N GLU A 181 14.63 24.03 -13.10
CA GLU A 181 14.30 25.46 -13.01
C GLU A 181 14.88 26.11 -14.26
N GLU A 182 14.05 26.52 -15.21
CA GLU A 182 14.41 27.53 -16.21
C GLU A 182 13.14 27.94 -16.97
N ASP A 183 12.55 29.08 -16.57
CA ASP A 183 11.90 30.02 -17.49
C ASP A 183 11.79 31.39 -16.79
N ALA A 184 12.96 31.95 -16.50
CA ALA A 184 13.12 33.36 -16.18
C ALA A 184 14.05 33.98 -17.24
N ASN A 185 13.49 34.45 -18.36
CA ASN A 185 14.00 35.62 -19.09
C ASN A 185 13.12 35.96 -20.29
N LEU A 186 12.09 36.80 -20.06
CA LEU A 186 11.47 37.54 -21.15
C LEU A 186 12.36 38.75 -21.47
N ASN A 187 13.08 38.61 -22.58
CA ASN A 187 14.02 39.58 -23.17
C ASN A 187 13.53 41.04 -23.18
N ASP A 188 14.29 41.89 -22.51
CA ASP A 188 14.58 43.26 -22.97
C ASP A 188 15.39 43.18 -24.28
N LYS A 189 14.77 43.55 -25.40
CA LYS A 189 15.50 44.04 -26.58
C LYS A 189 14.83 45.27 -27.14
N ARG A 190 15.27 46.42 -26.63
CA ARG A 190 15.32 47.67 -27.38
C ARG A 190 15.94 47.44 -28.76
N GLN A 191 15.31 47.97 -29.79
CA GLN A 191 15.98 48.38 -31.03
C GLN A 191 15.51 49.79 -31.42
N PRO A 192 16.37 50.55 -32.14
CA PRO A 192 16.42 52.00 -32.05
C PRO A 192 15.77 52.74 -33.24
N PHE A 193 15.40 54.00 -32.99
CA PHE A 193 15.43 55.19 -33.86
C PHE A 193 15.16 55.04 -35.38
N LEU A 194 14.20 55.82 -35.93
CA LEU A 194 14.48 57.09 -36.66
C LEU A 194 13.21 57.87 -37.09
N LYS A 195 13.23 59.20 -36.83
CA LYS A 195 12.79 60.39 -37.63
C LYS A 195 11.60 60.23 -38.62
N VAL A 196 10.62 61.13 -38.69
CA VAL A 196 10.60 62.62 -38.70
C VAL A 196 9.29 63.10 -38.07
#